data_AF-A0A3S9ML66-F1
#
_entry.id   AF-A0A3S9ML66-F1
#
_cell.length_a   1.000
_cell.length_b   1.000
_cell.length_c   1.000
_cell.angle_alpha   90.00
_cell.angle_beta   90.00
_cell.angle_gamma   90.00
#
_symmetry.space_group_name_H-M   'P 1'
#
loop_
_entity.id
_entity.type
_entity.pdbx_description
1 polymer ?
#
loop_
_entity_poly.entity_id
_entity_poly.type
_entity_poly.pdbx_seq_one_letter_code
_entity_poly.pdbx_strand_id
1 'polypeptide(L)'
;MAADEPWTGDDQDHNDGCHARWQASLNRSTAQSGYRDEWYDAQCGGCLFWIALSGQLGQDYGACSNPGSSFDGRVRFEHDGCENVAGRADGSFG
;
A
#
# COMPACT_ATOMS: atom_id res chain seq x y z
N MET A 1 22.79 4.53 -9.13
CA MET A 1 22.87 5.13 -7.78
C MET A 1 24.03 4.50 -7.01
N ALA A 2 24.94 5.31 -6.46
CA ALA A 2 25.93 4.80 -5.50
C ALA A 2 25.19 4.38 -4.22
N ALA A 3 25.55 3.25 -3.62
CA ALA A 3 24.80 2.62 -2.54
C ALA A 3 24.76 3.42 -1.22
N ASP A 4 25.44 4.57 -1.15
CA ASP A 4 25.72 5.32 0.08
C ASP A 4 25.04 6.71 0.16
N GLU A 5 24.21 7.11 -0.81
CA GLU A 5 23.47 8.37 -0.73
C GLU A 5 22.09 8.20 -0.04
N PRO A 6 21.68 9.14 0.83
CA PRO A 6 20.40 9.08 1.51
C PRO A 6 19.25 9.21 0.50
N TRP A 7 18.23 8.36 0.65
CA TRP A 7 17.04 8.41 -0.19
C TRP A 7 16.29 9.73 0.02
N THR A 8 16.12 10.49 -1.06
CA THR A 8 15.47 11.82 -1.07
C THR A 8 14.01 11.78 -1.51
N GLY A 9 13.49 10.62 -1.93
CA GLY A 9 12.11 10.44 -2.40
C GLY A 9 11.90 10.58 -3.91
N ASP A 10 12.86 11.15 -4.65
CA ASP A 10 12.70 11.50 -6.08
C ASP A 10 13.61 10.68 -7.03
N ASP A 11 14.31 9.65 -6.54
CA ASP A 11 15.09 8.76 -7.41
C ASP A 11 14.21 7.67 -8.02
N GLN A 12 13.98 7.76 -9.32
CA GLN A 12 13.11 6.86 -10.08
C GLN A 12 13.57 5.40 -9.98
N ASP A 13 14.85 5.10 -10.22
CA ASP A 13 15.36 3.72 -10.24
C ASP A 13 15.21 3.05 -8.86
N HIS A 14 15.49 3.79 -7.79
CA HIS A 14 15.30 3.31 -6.43
C HIS A 14 13.81 3.09 -6.12
N ASN A 15 12.95 4.03 -6.51
CA ASN A 15 11.51 3.93 -6.30
C ASN A 15 10.91 2.74 -7.06
N ASP A 16 11.32 2.51 -8.31
CA ASP A 16 10.92 1.35 -9.13
C ASP A 16 11.41 0.04 -8.50
N GLY A 17 12.65 0.03 -8.01
CA GLY A 17 13.20 -1.12 -7.29
C GLY A 17 12.46 -1.42 -5.98
N CYS A 18 11.96 -0.40 -5.28
CA CYS A 18 11.09 -0.57 -4.12
C CYS A 18 9.70 -1.07 -4.52
N HIS A 19 9.09 -0.46 -5.53
CA HIS A 19 7.78 -0.82 -6.06
C HIS A 19 7.73 -2.30 -6.47
N ALA A 20 8.70 -2.75 -7.27
CA ALA A 20 8.77 -4.15 -7.74
C ALA A 20 8.91 -5.15 -6.57
N ARG A 21 9.77 -4.85 -5.58
CA ARG A 21 9.94 -5.72 -4.39
C ARG A 21 8.68 -5.76 -3.53
N TRP A 22 8.00 -4.62 -3.36
CA TRP A 22 6.80 -4.54 -2.52
C TRP A 22 5.57 -5.16 -3.18
N GLN A 23 5.40 -5.00 -4.50
CA GLN A 23 4.35 -5.70 -5.25
C GLN A 23 4.49 -7.23 -5.21
N ALA A 24 5.72 -7.76 -5.13
CA ALA A 24 5.93 -9.20 -4.96
C ALA A 24 5.44 -9.73 -3.60
N SER A 25 5.10 -8.85 -2.64
CA SER A 25 4.67 -9.18 -1.28
C SER A 25 3.21 -8.84 -0.97
N LEU A 26 2.40 -8.55 -2.00
CA LEU A 26 0.98 -8.24 -1.84
C LEU A 26 0.22 -9.39 -1.16
N ASN A 27 -0.73 -9.02 -0.30
CA ASN A 27 -1.60 -9.99 0.39
C ASN A 27 -2.76 -10.45 -0.50
N ARG A 28 -3.28 -9.56 -1.35
CA ARG A 28 -4.42 -9.80 -2.24
C ARG A 28 -4.08 -9.45 -3.70
N SER A 29 -3.08 -10.12 -4.26
CA SER A 29 -2.70 -9.91 -5.66
C SER A 29 -3.84 -10.34 -6.59
N THR A 30 -4.20 -9.49 -7.57
CA THR A 30 -5.17 -9.86 -8.62
C THR A 30 -4.70 -11.02 -9.50
N ALA A 31 -3.40 -11.32 -9.50
CA ALA A 31 -2.84 -12.47 -10.21
C ALA A 31 -3.01 -13.80 -9.46
N GLN A 32 -3.44 -13.78 -8.19
CA GLN A 32 -3.57 -15.00 -7.40
C GLN A 32 -4.88 -15.74 -7.73
N SER A 33 -4.83 -17.07 -7.82
CA SER A 33 -6.00 -17.90 -8.21
C SER A 33 -7.18 -17.83 -7.23
N GLY A 34 -6.95 -17.34 -6.02
CA GLY A 34 -7.96 -17.12 -4.99
C GLY A 34 -8.40 -15.67 -4.84
N TYR A 35 -8.13 -14.81 -5.83
CA TYR A 35 -8.62 -13.43 -5.81
C TYR A 35 -10.16 -13.42 -5.80
N ARG A 36 -10.74 -12.51 -5.01
CA ARG A 36 -12.18 -12.35 -4.87
C ARG A 36 -12.55 -10.95 -5.34
N ASP A 37 -13.59 -10.84 -6.17
CA ASP A 37 -14.00 -9.54 -6.74
C ASP A 37 -14.33 -8.50 -5.66
N GLU A 38 -14.90 -8.93 -4.53
CA GLU A 38 -15.19 -8.05 -3.38
C GLU A 38 -13.93 -7.38 -2.79
N TRP A 39 -12.74 -7.91 -3.04
CA TRP A 39 -11.49 -7.27 -2.61
C TRP A 39 -11.15 -6.03 -3.44
N TYR A 40 -11.73 -5.90 -4.63
CA TYR A 40 -11.56 -4.72 -5.46
C TYR A 40 -12.13 -3.47 -4.78
N ASP A 41 -13.20 -3.59 -4.00
CA ASP A 41 -13.80 -2.48 -3.26
C ASP A 41 -13.24 -2.36 -1.82
N ALA A 42 -12.37 -3.27 -1.41
CA ALA A 42 -11.89 -3.42 -0.04
C ALA A 42 -10.36 -3.22 0.06
N GLN A 43 -9.91 -2.10 -0.52
CA GLN A 43 -8.49 -1.76 -0.68
C GLN A 43 -7.93 -0.93 0.49
N CYS A 44 -6.61 -0.95 0.65
CA CYS A 44 -5.90 -0.22 1.68
C CYS A 44 -6.15 1.29 1.59
N GLY A 45 -6.09 1.92 0.41
CA GLY A 45 -6.35 3.36 0.25
C GLY A 45 -7.77 3.80 0.66
N GLY A 46 -8.74 2.91 0.49
CA GLY A 46 -10.13 3.13 0.93
C GLY A 46 -10.38 2.90 2.43
N CYS A 47 -9.38 2.40 3.17
CA CYS A 47 -9.52 2.09 4.59
C CYS A 47 -9.39 3.33 5.47
N LEU A 48 -10.21 3.45 6.51
CA LEU A 48 -10.17 4.51 7.53
C LEU A 48 -8.79 4.64 8.20
N PHE A 49 -8.05 3.53 8.29
CA PHE A 49 -6.74 3.44 8.94
C PHE A 49 -5.57 3.60 7.95
N TRP A 50 -5.83 4.12 6.76
CA TRP A 50 -4.78 4.42 5.80
C TRP A 50 -4.14 5.77 6.07
N ILE A 51 -2.81 5.80 6.03
CA ILE A 51 -2.00 7.01 6.08
C ILE A 51 -1.20 7.09 4.79
N ALA A 52 -1.56 8.01 3.88
CA ALA A 52 -0.81 8.21 2.64
C ALA A 52 0.64 8.65 2.94
N LEU A 53 1.61 8.08 2.22
CA LEU A 53 2.97 8.61 2.22
C LEU A 53 3.03 9.87 1.34
N SER A 54 4.10 10.64 1.49
CA SER A 54 4.41 11.79 0.63
C SER A 54 5.44 11.45 -0.43
N GLY A 55 5.53 12.27 -1.48
CA GLY A 55 6.52 12.11 -2.54
C GLY A 55 6.11 11.06 -3.57
N GLN A 56 7.06 10.61 -4.39
CA GLN A 56 6.75 9.75 -5.53
C GLN A 56 6.19 8.38 -5.12
N LEU A 57 6.77 7.71 -4.12
CA LEU A 57 6.20 6.46 -3.58
C LEU A 57 4.81 6.67 -2.96
N GLY A 58 4.51 7.88 -2.49
CA GLY A 58 3.19 8.23 -1.94
C GLY A 58 2.05 8.19 -2.94
N GLN A 59 2.33 8.13 -4.25
CA GLN A 59 1.31 7.96 -5.27
C GLN A 59 0.67 6.56 -5.27
N ASP A 60 1.40 5.56 -4.77
CA ASP A 60 0.96 4.15 -4.75
C ASP A 60 0.95 3.55 -3.34
N TYR A 61 1.64 4.17 -2.38
CA TYR A 61 1.92 3.58 -1.09
C TYR A 61 1.57 4.49 0.09
N GLY A 62 1.14 3.82 1.15
CA GLY A 62 0.74 4.38 2.43
C GLY A 62 1.24 3.49 3.56
N ALA A 63 0.83 3.80 4.79
CA ALA A 63 1.03 2.94 5.95
C ALA A 63 -0.33 2.53 6.55
N CYS A 64 -0.38 1.32 7.08
CA CYS A 64 -1.53 0.86 7.85
C CYS A 64 -1.35 1.28 9.32
N SER A 65 -2.38 1.88 9.91
CA SER A 65 -2.44 2.24 11.34
C SER A 65 -3.54 1.49 12.09
N ASN A 66 -4.05 0.39 11.53
CA ASN A 66 -5.11 -0.40 12.16
C ASN A 66 -4.48 -1.39 13.16
N PRO A 67 -4.70 -1.24 14.48
CA PRO A 67 -4.12 -2.13 15.48
C PRO A 67 -4.63 -3.58 15.39
N GLY A 68 -5.75 -3.83 14.70
CA GLY A 68 -6.27 -5.18 14.43
C GLY A 68 -5.62 -5.86 13.21
N SER A 69 -4.90 -5.11 12.38
CA SER A 69 -4.26 -5.64 11.18
C SER A 69 -2.90 -6.27 11.49
N SER A 70 -2.59 -7.39 10.84
CA SER A 70 -1.22 -7.94 10.84
C SER A 70 -0.19 -7.02 10.17
N PHE A 71 -0.65 -5.93 9.56
CA PHE A 71 0.14 -4.95 8.85
C PHE A 71 0.25 -3.59 9.56
N ASP A 72 -0.20 -3.48 10.81
CA ASP A 72 -0.04 -2.25 11.61
C ASP A 72 1.43 -1.77 11.61
N GLY A 73 1.62 -0.48 11.33
CA GLY A 73 2.93 0.16 11.21
C GLY A 73 3.73 -0.19 9.95
N ARG A 74 3.16 -0.89 8.98
CA ARG A 74 3.85 -1.30 7.73
C ARG A 74 3.40 -0.49 6.53
N VAL A 75 4.34 -0.28 5.60
CA VAL A 75 4.05 0.27 4.27
C VAL A 75 3.20 -0.71 3.47
N ARG A 76 2.16 -0.21 2.80
CA ARG A 76 1.17 -0.96 2.02
C ARG A 76 0.95 -0.31 0.68
N PHE A 77 0.73 -1.14 -0.33
CA PHE A 77 0.23 -0.70 -1.62
C PHE A 77 -1.25 -0.31 -1.50
N GLU A 78 -1.64 0.78 -2.14
CA GLU A 78 -2.99 1.34 -2.05
C GLU A 78 -4.06 0.31 -2.42
N HIS A 79 -3.80 -0.46 -3.49
CA HIS A 79 -4.73 -1.47 -4.02
C HIS A 79 -4.63 -2.85 -3.36
N ASP A 80 -3.79 -3.01 -2.32
CA ASP A 80 -3.80 -4.25 -1.53
C ASP A 80 -4.92 -4.24 -0.48
N GLY A 81 -5.02 -5.25 0.37
CA GLY A 81 -5.98 -5.24 1.47
C GLY A 81 -5.73 -6.28 2.53
N CYS A 82 -6.54 -6.26 3.59
CA CYS A 82 -6.54 -7.25 4.65
C CYS A 82 -7.97 -7.51 5.15
N GLU A 83 -8.13 -8.52 6.00
CA GLU A 83 -9.44 -8.89 6.57
C GLU A 83 -10.03 -7.83 7.52
N ASN A 84 -9.22 -6.86 7.97
CA ASN A 84 -9.62 -5.79 8.89
C ASN A 84 -9.88 -4.44 8.19
N VAL A 85 -10.19 -4.47 6.89
CA VAL A 85 -10.55 -3.26 6.15
C VAL A 85 -11.80 -2.60 6.76
N ALA A 86 -11.73 -1.29 6.98
CA ALA A 86 -12.82 -0.48 7.48
C ALA A 86 -13.07 0.66 6.51
N GLY A 87 -14.15 0.60 5.73
CA GLY A 87 -14.45 1.64 4.74
C GLY A 87 -14.77 2.98 5.38
N ARG A 88 -14.47 4.07 4.66
CA ARG A 88 -14.92 5.42 5.04
C ARG A 88 -16.39 5.58 4.67
N ALA A 89 -17.21 6.04 5.62
CA ALA A 89 -18.66 6.16 5.45
C ALA A 89 -19.08 7.23 4.42
N ASP A 90 -18.18 8.14 4.08
CA ASP A 90 -18.38 9.21 3.10
C ASP A 90 -17.90 8.85 1.69
N GLY A 91 -17.40 7.63 1.48
CA GLY A 91 -16.86 7.18 0.19
C GLY A 91 -15.58 7.92 -0.22
N SER A 92 -14.94 8.65 0.70
CA SER A 92 -13.66 9.30 0.43
C SER A 92 -12.53 8.29 0.34
N PHE A 93 -11.56 8.60 -0.52
CA PHE A 93 -10.25 7.98 -0.58
C PHE A 93 -9.25 8.96 0.05
N GLY A 94 -8.15 8.45 0.59
CA GLY A 94 -7.12 9.26 1.24
C GLY A 94 -5.75 8.81 0.82
#